data_AF-A0A2G4H0E5-F1
#
_entry.id   AF-A0A2G4H0E5-F1
#
_cell.length_a   1.000
_cell.length_b   1.000
_cell.length_c   1.000
_cell.angle_alpha   90.00
_cell.angle_beta   90.00
_cell.angle_gamma   90.00
#
_symmetry.space_group_name_H-M   'P 1'
#
loop_
_entity.id
_entity.type
_entity.pdbx_description
1 polymer ?
#
loop_
_entity_poly.entity_id
_entity_poly.type
_entity_poly.pdbx_seq_one_letter_code
_entity_poly.pdbx_strand_id
1 'polypeptide(L)'
;MSSKPATLKLDDKEIVLPIIVGTEGERGVDVRKLRDETGFITFDDGYANTGACESKVTFIDGEKGILRYRGYGIEELAEKSNFIETAFLLIYGELPTAVQLAAFKARILDSSQIHEGLRIALSGFPGNAHPMAVLSATLNTLGCYYPELGTNERTHDLAKFDATAAVLISKVRTLAALAHRSKEGEPPVYPKPGLDYCSNFLHLLFSQPNADYAVHPEIARALDLILLLHADHEQNCSTSTIRMVASGGANLFPSVSAGVCALWGPLHGGANQAVIEMLEEIHASGDDGSRFIADAKDKSKSVRLMGFGHRVYKNYDPRAKIIKDQCDKVLKLLGINDPLLAIAMRLEEAALND
;
A
#
# COMPACT_ATOMS: atom_id res chain seq x y z
N MET A 1 26.99 20.42 -5.73
CA MET A 1 27.01 21.57 -6.68
C MET A 1 26.00 22.58 -6.17
N SER A 2 26.34 23.86 -6.06
CA SER A 2 25.36 24.90 -5.69
C SER A 2 24.41 25.13 -6.86
N SER A 3 23.13 24.84 -6.69
CA SER A 3 22.11 25.12 -7.71
C SER A 3 21.82 26.62 -7.75
N LYS A 4 21.85 27.22 -8.95
CA LYS A 4 21.44 28.61 -9.13
C LYS A 4 20.01 28.80 -8.61
N PRO A 5 19.72 29.85 -7.81
CA PRO A 5 18.38 30.10 -7.32
C PRO A 5 17.42 30.43 -8.47
N ALA A 6 16.12 30.23 -8.25
CA ALA A 6 15.09 30.72 -9.15
C ALA A 6 14.72 32.17 -8.79
N THR A 7 14.21 32.89 -9.77
CA THR A 7 13.65 34.24 -9.57
C THR A 7 12.17 34.20 -9.91
N LEU A 8 11.33 34.75 -9.03
CA LEU A 8 9.91 34.94 -9.28
C LEU A 8 9.61 36.43 -9.25
N LYS A 9 9.02 36.95 -10.34
CA LYS A 9 8.57 38.33 -10.44
C LYS A 9 7.05 38.36 -10.38
N LEU A 10 6.50 39.08 -9.41
CA LEU A 10 5.07 39.29 -9.20
C LEU A 10 4.84 40.80 -9.10
N ASP A 11 4.12 41.36 -10.08
CA ASP A 11 3.96 42.81 -10.25
C ASP A 11 5.32 43.54 -10.25
N ASP A 12 5.49 44.50 -9.33
CA ASP A 12 6.73 45.27 -9.15
C ASP A 12 7.72 44.63 -8.16
N LYS A 13 7.41 43.45 -7.62
CA LYS A 13 8.27 42.71 -6.69
C LYS A 13 9.00 41.58 -7.40
N GLU A 14 10.29 41.45 -7.10
CA GLU A 14 11.13 40.34 -7.52
C GLU A 14 11.69 39.66 -6.28
N ILE A 15 11.48 38.35 -6.17
CA ILE A 15 12.00 37.54 -5.06
C ILE A 15 12.89 36.43 -5.59
N VAL A 16 13.90 36.08 -4.79
CA VAL A 16 14.85 35.01 -5.09
C VAL A 16 14.45 33.78 -4.28
N LEU A 17 14.09 32.71 -4.99
CA LEU A 17 13.65 31.46 -4.41
C LEU A 17 14.80 30.44 -4.41
N PRO A 18 15.20 29.91 -3.24
CA PRO A 18 16.21 28.85 -3.17
C PRO A 18 15.76 27.61 -3.96
N ILE A 19 16.75 26.87 -4.49
CA ILE A 19 16.52 25.55 -5.07
C ILE A 19 17.01 24.50 -4.07
N ILE A 20 16.13 23.54 -3.75
CA ILE A 20 16.45 22.35 -2.97
C ILE A 20 16.78 21.23 -3.97
N VAL A 21 17.87 20.51 -3.73
CA VAL A 21 18.29 19.39 -4.58
C VAL A 21 18.32 18.11 -3.74
N GLY A 22 17.54 17.12 -4.16
CA GLY A 22 17.49 15.80 -3.56
C GLY A 22 18.72 14.95 -3.89
N THR A 23 18.88 13.83 -3.19
CA THR A 23 20.02 12.91 -3.37
C THR A 23 20.02 12.22 -4.72
N GLU A 24 18.88 12.12 -5.39
CA GLU A 24 18.73 11.53 -6.72
C GLU A 24 18.61 12.62 -7.82
N GLY A 25 18.94 13.87 -7.47
CA GLY A 25 18.97 15.00 -8.41
C GLY A 25 17.61 15.65 -8.66
N GLU A 26 16.59 15.32 -7.86
CA GLU A 26 15.29 15.98 -7.87
C GLU A 26 15.45 17.45 -7.47
N ARG A 27 14.66 18.34 -8.06
CA ARG A 27 14.78 19.79 -7.84
C ARG A 27 13.45 20.36 -7.41
N GLY A 28 13.43 21.02 -6.25
CA GLY A 28 12.29 21.76 -5.75
C GLY A 28 12.59 23.25 -5.64
N VAL A 29 11.61 24.10 -5.93
CA VAL A 29 11.68 25.53 -5.66
C VAL A 29 11.13 25.78 -4.25
N ASP A 30 11.93 26.35 -3.36
CA ASP A 30 11.50 26.64 -1.99
C ASP A 30 10.63 27.89 -1.94
N VAL A 31 9.32 27.68 -1.77
CA VAL A 31 8.31 28.75 -1.70
C VAL A 31 7.84 29.05 -0.28
N ARG A 32 8.55 28.58 0.77
CA ARG A 32 8.09 28.73 2.17
C ARG A 32 7.89 30.19 2.61
N LYS A 33 8.65 31.13 2.03
CA LYS A 33 8.55 32.57 2.32
C LYS A 33 7.65 33.35 1.35
N LEU A 34 7.10 32.68 0.33
CA LEU A 34 6.36 33.34 -0.76
C LEU A 34 5.25 34.25 -0.23
N ARG A 35 4.41 33.74 0.66
CA ARG A 35 3.26 34.48 1.21
C ARG A 35 3.71 35.69 2.04
N ASP A 36 4.71 35.51 2.89
CA ASP A 36 5.19 36.57 3.77
C ASP A 36 5.86 37.71 2.99
N GLU A 37 6.55 37.40 1.89
CA GLU A 37 7.26 38.41 1.08
C GLU A 37 6.35 39.11 0.05
N THR A 38 5.37 38.38 -0.49
CA THR A 38 4.59 38.86 -1.66
C THR A 38 3.10 39.03 -1.38
N GLY A 39 2.54 38.33 -0.39
CA GLY A 39 1.08 38.23 -0.17
C GLY A 39 0.39 37.17 -1.04
N PHE A 40 1.09 36.59 -2.02
CA PHE A 40 0.55 35.55 -2.91
C PHE A 40 0.65 34.15 -2.29
N ILE A 41 -0.18 33.25 -2.78
CA ILE A 41 -0.05 31.80 -2.59
C ILE A 41 0.15 31.12 -3.94
N THR A 42 0.70 29.91 -3.94
CA THR A 42 0.62 29.04 -5.12
C THR A 42 -0.78 28.43 -5.22
N PHE A 43 -1.25 28.21 -6.45
CA PHE A 43 -2.45 27.43 -6.72
C PHE A 43 -2.05 26.20 -7.52
N ASP A 44 -2.16 25.02 -6.92
CA ASP A 44 -1.77 23.74 -7.49
C ASP A 44 -2.79 22.68 -7.08
N ASP A 45 -3.94 22.69 -7.74
CA ASP A 45 -5.02 21.73 -7.48
C ASP A 45 -4.53 20.30 -7.75
N GLY A 46 -4.65 19.44 -6.74
CA GLY A 46 -4.11 18.07 -6.76
C GLY A 46 -2.60 17.95 -6.45
N TYR A 47 -1.91 19.03 -6.08
CA TYR A 47 -0.53 19.04 -5.58
C TYR A 47 0.52 18.44 -6.53
N ALA A 48 0.26 18.41 -7.83
CA ALA A 48 1.13 17.74 -8.81
C ALA A 48 2.51 18.40 -8.93
N ASN A 49 2.63 19.69 -8.59
CA ASN A 49 3.85 20.47 -8.65
C ASN A 49 4.41 20.82 -7.25
N THR A 50 3.82 20.25 -6.18
CA THR A 50 4.11 20.62 -4.80
C THR A 50 4.82 19.49 -4.05
N GLY A 51 6.11 19.67 -3.78
CA GLY A 51 6.87 18.80 -2.87
C GLY A 51 6.52 19.07 -1.40
N ALA A 52 5.66 18.25 -0.79
CA ALA A 52 5.13 18.50 0.55
C ALA A 52 6.12 18.22 1.69
N CYS A 53 7.16 17.40 1.48
CA CYS A 53 8.13 17.06 2.52
C CYS A 53 9.49 16.62 1.95
N GLU A 54 10.51 16.70 2.79
CA GLU A 54 11.75 15.94 2.59
C GLU A 54 11.55 14.50 3.09
N SER A 55 12.00 13.52 2.31
CA SER A 55 11.89 12.10 2.63
C SER A 55 13.18 11.37 2.32
N LYS A 56 13.45 10.30 3.06
CA LYS A 56 14.56 9.35 2.83
C LYS A 56 14.06 7.91 2.75
N VAL A 57 12.75 7.71 2.55
CA VAL A 57 12.09 6.39 2.65
C VAL A 57 12.08 5.69 1.30
N THR A 58 11.42 6.31 0.32
CA THR A 58 11.20 5.74 -1.02
C THR A 58 11.56 6.77 -2.06
N PHE A 59 12.16 6.32 -3.16
CA PHE A 59 12.41 7.13 -4.35
C PHE A 59 11.74 6.48 -5.56
N ILE A 60 11.17 7.32 -6.43
CA ILE A 60 10.55 6.89 -7.68
C ILE A 60 11.01 7.77 -8.83
N ASP A 61 11.52 7.16 -9.90
CA ASP A 61 11.65 7.79 -11.21
C ASP A 61 10.66 7.14 -12.17
N GLY A 62 9.52 7.81 -12.37
CA GLY A 62 8.43 7.33 -13.20
C GLY A 62 8.76 7.22 -14.69
N GLU A 63 9.70 8.03 -15.18
CA GLU A 63 10.15 7.98 -16.58
C GLU A 63 11.01 6.74 -16.82
N LYS A 64 11.88 6.41 -15.86
CA LYS A 64 12.82 5.30 -15.97
C LYS A 64 12.30 3.99 -15.37
N GLY A 65 11.11 3.99 -14.76
CA GLY A 65 10.58 2.79 -14.09
C GLY A 65 11.38 2.38 -12.87
N ILE A 66 11.96 3.34 -12.13
CA ILE A 66 12.78 3.04 -10.95
C ILE A 66 11.91 3.17 -9.70
N LEU A 67 11.96 2.15 -8.84
CA LEU A 67 11.44 2.18 -7.48
C LEU A 67 12.55 1.74 -6.53
N ARG A 68 12.84 2.55 -5.51
CA ARG A 68 13.81 2.21 -4.48
C ARG A 68 13.27 2.41 -3.08
N TYR A 69 13.47 1.43 -2.21
CA TYR A 69 13.27 1.56 -0.77
C TYR A 69 14.61 1.73 -0.08
N ARG A 70 14.81 2.86 0.60
CA ARG A 70 16.07 3.21 1.28
C ARG A 70 17.31 3.07 0.37
N GLY A 71 17.15 3.31 -0.93
CA GLY A 71 18.22 3.19 -1.93
C GLY A 71 18.37 1.81 -2.58
N TYR A 72 17.75 0.75 -2.03
CA TYR A 72 17.74 -0.58 -2.64
C TYR A 72 16.72 -0.65 -3.78
N GLY A 73 17.12 -1.21 -4.92
CA GLY A 73 16.19 -1.47 -6.03
C GLY A 73 15.09 -2.45 -5.63
N ILE A 74 13.86 -2.22 -6.09
CA ILE A 74 12.73 -3.08 -5.73
C ILE A 74 12.92 -4.53 -6.20
N GLU A 75 13.59 -4.73 -7.33
CA GLU A 75 13.92 -6.04 -7.89
C GLU A 75 14.85 -6.83 -6.96
N GLU A 76 15.84 -6.15 -6.37
CA GLU A 76 16.77 -6.76 -5.43
C GLU A 76 16.06 -7.17 -4.14
N LEU A 77 15.20 -6.31 -3.61
CA LEU A 77 14.41 -6.64 -2.41
C LEU A 77 13.44 -7.79 -2.68
N ALA A 78 12.77 -7.80 -3.82
CA ALA A 78 11.87 -8.88 -4.23
C ALA A 78 12.57 -10.23 -4.37
N GLU A 79 13.83 -10.24 -4.80
CA GLU A 79 14.61 -11.48 -4.96
C GLU A 79 15.21 -11.97 -3.63
N LYS A 80 15.72 -11.05 -2.80
CA LYS A 80 16.59 -11.39 -1.66
C LYS A 80 16.00 -11.14 -0.28
N SER A 81 14.86 -10.45 -0.21
CA SER A 81 14.23 -10.05 1.05
C SER A 81 12.83 -10.65 1.20
N ASN A 82 12.15 -10.26 2.28
CA ASN A 82 10.76 -10.61 2.57
C ASN A 82 10.01 -9.39 3.12
N PHE A 83 8.69 -9.48 3.24
CA PHE A 83 7.87 -8.37 3.70
C PHE A 83 8.29 -7.81 5.07
N ILE A 84 8.59 -8.67 6.05
CA ILE A 84 8.94 -8.22 7.41
C ILE A 84 10.30 -7.53 7.47
N GLU A 85 11.27 -8.04 6.72
CA GLU A 85 12.58 -7.42 6.59
C GLU A 85 12.49 -6.07 5.84
N THR A 86 11.67 -5.99 4.79
CA THR A 86 11.39 -4.73 4.07
C THR A 86 10.66 -3.72 4.95
N ALA A 87 9.69 -4.15 5.76
CA ALA A 87 9.03 -3.28 6.72
C ALA A 87 10.02 -2.72 7.77
N PHE A 88 10.95 -3.55 8.25
CA PHE A 88 12.04 -3.09 9.13
C PHE A 88 12.91 -2.03 8.42
N LEU A 89 13.36 -2.31 7.19
CA LEU A 89 14.14 -1.37 6.38
C LEU A 89 13.42 -0.02 6.22
N LEU A 90 12.13 -0.05 5.86
CA LEU A 90 11.33 1.16 5.67
C LEU A 90 11.18 1.96 6.96
N ILE A 91 11.02 1.31 8.11
CA ILE A 91 10.87 1.99 9.41
C ILE A 91 12.21 2.56 9.89
N TYR A 92 13.26 1.75 9.90
CA TYR A 92 14.52 2.06 10.59
C TYR A 92 15.63 2.62 9.69
N GLY A 93 15.47 2.51 8.37
CA GLY A 93 16.39 3.08 7.38
C GLY A 93 17.50 2.14 6.90
N GLU A 94 17.73 1.03 7.62
CA GLU A 94 18.78 0.05 7.31
C GLU A 94 18.21 -1.37 7.38
N LEU A 95 18.83 -2.31 6.65
CA LEU A 95 18.48 -3.72 6.74
C LEU A 95 18.81 -4.26 8.15
N PRO A 96 17.95 -5.11 8.73
CA PRO A 96 18.18 -5.65 10.07
C PRO A 96 19.33 -6.66 10.08
N THR A 97 20.09 -6.69 11.17
CA THR A 97 20.88 -7.88 11.52
C THR A 97 19.96 -9.05 11.87
N ALA A 98 20.49 -10.28 11.83
CA ALA A 98 19.71 -11.48 12.17
C ALA A 98 19.04 -11.40 13.56
N VAL A 99 19.73 -10.80 14.55
CA VAL A 99 19.19 -10.61 15.90
C VAL A 99 18.03 -9.59 15.91
N GLN A 100 18.19 -8.46 15.20
CA GLN A 100 17.13 -7.45 15.08
C GLN A 100 15.90 -8.00 14.36
N LEU A 101 16.11 -8.74 13.26
CA LEU A 101 15.02 -9.34 12.50
C LEU A 101 14.26 -10.37 13.35
N ALA A 102 14.97 -11.22 14.11
CA ALA A 102 14.36 -12.18 15.01
C ALA A 102 13.54 -11.48 16.11
N ALA A 103 14.08 -10.44 16.74
CA ALA A 103 13.38 -9.66 17.76
C ALA A 103 12.13 -8.95 17.20
N PHE A 104 12.22 -8.39 15.99
CA PHE A 104 11.09 -7.73 15.33
C PHE A 104 9.98 -8.73 14.96
N LYS A 105 10.34 -9.88 14.38
CA LYS A 105 9.41 -10.99 14.10
C LYS A 105 8.72 -11.49 15.37
N ALA A 106 9.47 -11.67 16.45
CA ALA A 106 8.90 -12.07 17.74
C ALA A 106 7.88 -11.05 18.25
N ARG A 107 8.20 -9.75 18.24
CA ARG A 107 7.29 -8.69 18.70
C ARG A 107 5.99 -8.64 17.88
N ILE A 108 6.08 -8.81 16.56
CA ILE A 108 4.90 -8.88 15.69
C ILE A 108 4.06 -10.11 16.03
N LEU A 109 4.69 -11.27 16.21
CA LEU A 109 4.00 -12.51 16.57
C LEU A 109 3.32 -12.42 17.95
N ASP A 110 4.01 -11.87 18.96
CA ASP A 110 3.47 -11.67 20.30
C ASP A 110 2.27 -10.72 20.30
N SER A 111 2.25 -9.79 19.35
CA SER A 111 1.13 -8.86 19.14
C SER A 111 -0.02 -9.45 18.31
N SER A 112 -0.03 -10.74 18.01
CA SER A 112 -1.02 -11.33 17.08
C SER A 112 -2.40 -11.58 17.69
N GLN A 113 -2.47 -11.93 18.98
CA GLN A 113 -3.72 -12.26 19.69
C GLN A 113 -4.65 -11.06 19.80
N ILE A 114 -5.91 -11.20 19.41
CA ILE A 114 -6.90 -10.12 19.48
C ILE A 114 -7.60 -10.10 20.84
N HIS A 115 -7.85 -8.91 21.39
CA HIS A 115 -8.68 -8.78 22.58
C HIS A 115 -10.11 -9.24 22.27
N GLU A 116 -10.70 -10.12 23.08
CA GLU A 116 -12.03 -10.71 22.80
C GLU A 116 -13.13 -9.66 22.69
N GLY A 117 -13.05 -8.58 23.48
CA GLY A 117 -13.95 -7.43 23.34
C GLY A 117 -13.91 -6.78 21.95
N LEU A 118 -12.72 -6.68 21.35
CA LEU A 118 -12.56 -6.17 19.98
C LEU A 118 -13.17 -7.16 18.99
N ARG A 119 -12.89 -8.47 19.12
CA ARG A 119 -13.49 -9.52 18.28
C ARG A 119 -15.02 -9.48 18.32
N ILE A 120 -15.62 -9.27 19.49
CA ILE A 120 -17.08 -9.12 19.64
C ILE A 120 -17.56 -7.85 18.95
N ALA A 121 -16.86 -6.72 19.11
CA ALA A 121 -17.20 -5.49 18.39
C ALA A 121 -17.18 -5.68 16.86
N LEU A 122 -16.23 -6.47 16.33
CA LEU A 122 -16.17 -6.84 14.93
C LEU A 122 -17.39 -7.67 14.47
N SER A 123 -17.92 -8.54 15.33
CA SER A 123 -19.12 -9.32 14.99
C SER A 123 -20.40 -8.47 14.89
N GLY A 124 -20.36 -7.21 15.32
CA GLY A 124 -21.47 -6.26 15.18
C GLY A 124 -21.62 -5.65 13.79
N PHE A 125 -20.64 -5.81 12.89
CA PHE A 125 -20.77 -5.33 11.52
C PHE A 125 -21.76 -6.21 10.73
N PRO A 126 -22.54 -5.64 9.80
CA PRO A 126 -23.36 -6.42 8.88
C PRO A 126 -22.53 -7.42 8.09
N GLY A 127 -23.06 -8.62 7.81
CA GLY A 127 -22.35 -9.66 7.05
C GLY A 127 -21.96 -9.24 5.62
N ASN A 128 -22.64 -8.24 5.05
CA ASN A 128 -22.31 -7.66 3.75
C ASN A 128 -21.47 -6.37 3.82
N ALA A 129 -20.94 -6.02 5.01
CA ALA A 129 -20.10 -4.84 5.15
C ALA A 129 -18.82 -4.98 4.31
N HIS A 130 -18.41 -3.90 3.65
CA HIS A 130 -17.20 -3.90 2.85
C HIS A 130 -15.96 -4.09 3.74
N PRO A 131 -15.03 -5.03 3.45
CA PRO A 131 -13.87 -5.31 4.30
C PRO A 131 -13.01 -4.08 4.62
N MET A 132 -12.85 -3.15 3.67
CA MET A 132 -12.11 -1.91 3.90
C MET A 132 -12.76 -0.99 4.95
N ALA A 133 -14.10 -0.95 5.03
CA ALA A 133 -14.82 -0.17 6.04
C ALA A 133 -14.66 -0.79 7.42
N VAL A 134 -14.72 -2.12 7.50
CA VAL A 134 -14.46 -2.87 8.75
C VAL A 134 -13.01 -2.65 9.19
N LEU A 135 -12.04 -2.77 8.28
CA LEU A 135 -10.62 -2.60 8.59
C LEU A 135 -10.30 -1.20 9.10
N SER A 136 -10.77 -0.14 8.44
CA SER A 136 -10.51 1.24 8.90
C SER A 136 -11.14 1.51 10.26
N ALA A 137 -12.43 1.17 10.45
CA ALA A 137 -13.12 1.37 11.72
C ALA A 137 -12.41 0.62 12.87
N THR A 138 -12.03 -0.64 12.63
CA THR A 138 -11.43 -1.48 13.67
C THR A 138 -9.99 -1.11 13.99
N LEU A 139 -9.22 -0.60 13.04
CA LEU A 139 -7.89 -0.02 13.31
C LEU A 139 -7.97 1.23 14.18
N ASN A 140 -8.99 2.07 13.99
CA ASN A 140 -9.22 3.21 14.89
C ASN A 140 -9.64 2.74 16.29
N THR A 141 -10.59 1.81 16.37
CA THR A 141 -11.04 1.21 17.64
C THR A 141 -9.92 0.45 18.36
N LEU A 142 -8.93 -0.07 17.64
CA LEU A 142 -7.78 -0.77 18.22
C LEU A 142 -7.06 0.08 19.28
N GLY A 143 -6.96 1.40 19.08
CA GLY A 143 -6.35 2.31 20.05
C GLY A 143 -7.05 2.30 21.42
N CYS A 144 -8.35 1.99 21.48
CA CYS A 144 -9.08 1.87 22.75
C CYS A 144 -8.64 0.66 23.58
N TYR A 145 -8.06 -0.37 22.94
CA TYR A 145 -7.54 -1.57 23.60
C TYR A 145 -6.03 -1.48 23.92
N TYR A 146 -5.38 -0.42 23.43
CA TYR A 146 -3.98 -0.10 23.70
C TYR A 146 -3.83 1.40 24.07
N PRO A 147 -4.54 1.89 25.10
CA PRO A 147 -4.53 3.32 25.45
C PRO A 147 -3.12 3.83 25.79
N GLU A 148 -2.24 2.95 26.24
CA GLU A 148 -0.84 3.24 26.53
C GLU A 148 0.05 3.32 25.29
N LEU A 149 -0.45 3.02 24.09
CA LEU A 149 0.29 3.05 22.82
C LEU A 149 -0.13 4.19 21.89
N GLY A 150 -1.17 4.94 22.24
CA GLY A 150 -1.70 6.05 21.45
C GLY A 150 -2.32 7.12 22.32
N THR A 151 -1.48 7.86 23.04
CA THR A 151 -1.93 8.91 23.98
C THR A 151 -2.10 10.28 23.33
N ASN A 152 -1.61 10.46 22.11
CA ASN A 152 -1.42 11.77 21.44
C ASN A 152 -0.34 12.64 22.12
N GLU A 153 0.41 12.11 23.07
CA GLU A 153 1.55 12.77 23.67
C GLU A 153 2.82 12.34 22.94
N ARG A 154 3.32 13.21 22.04
CA ARG A 154 4.39 12.87 21.10
C ARG A 154 5.59 12.18 21.75
N THR A 155 6.10 12.70 22.87
CA THR A 155 7.26 12.13 23.56
C THR A 155 6.98 10.72 24.08
N HIS A 156 5.78 10.50 24.63
CA HIS A 156 5.36 9.21 25.15
C HIS A 156 5.14 8.19 24.03
N ASP A 157 4.42 8.59 22.97
CA ASP A 157 4.10 7.70 21.86
C ASP A 157 5.36 7.33 21.06
N LEU A 158 6.32 8.25 20.91
CA LEU A 158 7.62 7.95 20.28
C LEU A 158 8.44 6.96 21.11
N ALA A 159 8.41 7.05 22.44
CA ALA A 159 9.10 6.09 23.31
C ALA A 159 8.54 4.65 23.18
N LYS A 160 7.31 4.51 22.66
CA LYS A 160 6.62 3.23 22.46
C LYS A 160 6.42 2.88 20.98
N PHE A 161 7.02 3.65 20.08
CA PHE A 161 6.80 3.54 18.64
C PHE A 161 6.97 2.11 18.13
N ASP A 162 8.04 1.41 18.52
CA ASP A 162 8.31 0.04 18.08
C ASP A 162 7.23 -0.96 18.54
N ALA A 163 6.63 -0.75 19.71
CA ALA A 163 5.53 -1.57 20.19
C ALA A 163 4.26 -1.28 19.39
N THR A 164 3.92 -0.01 19.18
CA THR A 164 2.76 0.40 18.40
C THR A 164 2.86 -0.05 16.94
N ALA A 165 4.05 0.06 16.32
CA ALA A 165 4.30 -0.41 14.96
C ALA A 165 4.13 -1.92 14.83
N ALA A 166 4.68 -2.71 15.77
CA ALA A 166 4.51 -4.15 15.77
C ALA A 166 3.04 -4.57 15.96
N VAL A 167 2.30 -3.87 16.84
CA VAL A 167 0.86 -4.07 17.02
C VAL A 167 0.12 -3.81 15.72
N LEU A 168 0.35 -2.67 15.05
CA LEU A 168 -0.33 -2.33 13.81
C LEU A 168 -0.03 -3.33 12.69
N ILE A 169 1.25 -3.66 12.45
CA ILE A 169 1.65 -4.64 11.42
C ILE A 169 1.00 -6.01 11.69
N SER A 170 0.98 -6.45 12.95
CA SER A 170 0.36 -7.73 13.32
C SER A 170 -1.17 -7.70 13.19
N LYS A 171 -1.80 -6.61 13.64
CA LYS A 171 -3.25 -6.48 13.74
C LYS A 171 -3.91 -6.24 12.39
N VAL A 172 -3.29 -5.53 11.46
CA VAL A 172 -3.82 -5.38 10.09
C VAL A 172 -4.10 -6.75 9.47
N ARG A 173 -3.18 -7.70 9.59
CA ARG A 173 -3.35 -9.09 9.12
C ARG A 173 -4.53 -9.79 9.80
N THR A 174 -4.58 -9.78 11.13
CA THR A 174 -5.63 -10.44 11.91
C THR A 174 -7.00 -9.83 11.62
N LEU A 175 -7.11 -8.50 11.57
CA LEU A 175 -8.36 -7.78 11.30
C LEU A 175 -8.84 -7.98 9.86
N ALA A 176 -7.93 -7.99 8.88
CA ALA A 176 -8.27 -8.28 7.48
C ALA A 176 -8.82 -9.71 7.32
N ALA A 177 -8.19 -10.70 7.97
CA ALA A 177 -8.69 -12.08 7.94
C ALA A 177 -10.06 -12.21 8.62
N LEU A 178 -10.26 -11.56 9.77
CA LEU A 178 -11.55 -11.56 10.45
C LEU A 178 -12.64 -10.91 9.61
N ALA A 179 -12.34 -9.79 8.93
CA ALA A 179 -13.29 -9.13 8.03
C ALA A 179 -13.69 -10.04 6.85
N HIS A 180 -12.71 -10.74 6.24
CA HIS A 180 -12.98 -11.71 5.18
C HIS A 180 -13.87 -12.86 5.68
N ARG A 181 -13.50 -13.50 6.80
CA ARG A 181 -14.26 -14.64 7.33
C ARG A 181 -15.67 -14.25 7.79
N SER A 182 -15.81 -13.06 8.37
CA SER A 182 -17.11 -12.50 8.72
C SER A 182 -18.00 -12.34 7.49
N LYS A 183 -17.44 -11.89 6.36
CA LYS A 183 -18.16 -11.78 5.08
C LYS A 183 -18.60 -13.15 4.55
N GLU A 184 -17.75 -14.16 4.68
CA GLU A 184 -18.06 -15.54 4.25
C GLU A 184 -18.95 -16.31 5.25
N GLY A 185 -19.28 -15.73 6.40
CA GLY A 185 -20.04 -16.40 7.47
C GLY A 185 -19.24 -17.48 8.21
N GLU A 186 -17.92 -17.46 8.10
CA GLU A 186 -17.02 -18.44 8.69
C GLU A 186 -16.58 -18.05 10.13
N PRO A 187 -16.34 -19.04 11.01
CA PRO A 187 -15.89 -18.76 12.38
C PRO A 187 -14.47 -18.17 12.40
N PRO A 188 -14.12 -17.32 13.38
CA PRO A 188 -12.78 -16.73 13.47
C PRO A 188 -11.70 -17.80 13.68
N VAL A 189 -10.53 -17.58 13.07
CA VAL A 189 -9.33 -18.40 13.26
C VAL A 189 -8.31 -17.61 14.05
N TYR A 190 -7.62 -18.26 14.99
CA TYR A 190 -6.59 -17.63 15.81
C TYR A 190 -5.19 -17.82 15.21
N PRO A 191 -4.27 -16.85 15.44
CA PRO A 191 -2.89 -16.96 14.96
C PRO A 191 -2.19 -18.19 15.53
N LYS A 192 -1.46 -18.92 14.68
CA LYS A 192 -0.71 -20.12 15.06
C LYS A 192 0.78 -19.80 15.28
N PRO A 193 1.32 -19.98 16.51
CA PRO A 193 2.76 -19.85 16.74
C PRO A 193 3.56 -20.81 15.85
N GLY A 194 4.72 -20.37 15.35
CA GLY A 194 5.60 -21.17 14.49
C GLY A 194 5.38 -20.98 12.99
N LEU A 195 4.30 -20.30 12.56
CA LEU A 195 4.15 -19.84 11.18
C LEU A 195 4.75 -18.44 11.00
N ASP A 196 5.39 -18.20 9.86
CA ASP A 196 5.81 -16.86 9.45
C ASP A 196 4.59 -15.95 9.19
N TYR A 197 4.83 -14.66 8.93
CA TYR A 197 3.77 -13.66 8.81
C TYR A 197 2.71 -14.02 7.75
N CYS A 198 3.15 -14.43 6.57
CA CYS A 198 2.30 -14.68 5.39
C CYS A 198 1.65 -16.07 5.48
N SER A 199 2.39 -17.08 5.93
CA SER A 199 1.84 -18.41 6.22
C SER A 199 0.75 -18.33 7.29
N ASN A 200 0.96 -17.52 8.32
CA ASN A 200 -0.05 -17.27 9.35
C ASN A 200 -1.24 -16.48 8.80
N PHE A 201 -1.03 -15.55 7.86
CA PHE A 201 -2.15 -14.86 7.20
C PHE A 201 -3.03 -15.82 6.40
N LEU A 202 -2.42 -16.69 5.60
CA LEU A 202 -3.14 -17.72 4.83
C LEU A 202 -3.89 -18.68 5.75
N HIS A 203 -3.25 -19.11 6.85
CA HIS A 203 -3.91 -19.89 7.92
C HIS A 203 -5.14 -19.16 8.48
N LEU A 204 -5.01 -17.86 8.78
CA LEU A 204 -6.10 -17.05 9.31
C LEU A 204 -7.24 -16.86 8.31
N LEU A 205 -6.96 -16.86 7.00
CA LEU A 205 -7.98 -16.70 5.96
C LEU A 205 -8.73 -18.00 5.68
N PHE A 206 -8.00 -19.12 5.54
CA PHE A 206 -8.53 -20.30 4.85
C PHE A 206 -8.67 -21.56 5.71
N SER A 207 -8.26 -21.53 6.98
CA SER A 207 -8.43 -22.71 7.84
C SER A 207 -9.90 -23.01 8.12
N GLN A 208 -10.23 -24.30 8.05
CA GLN A 208 -11.56 -24.79 8.38
C GLN A 208 -11.53 -25.53 9.72
N PRO A 209 -12.60 -25.46 10.55
CA PRO A 209 -12.61 -26.14 11.86
C PRO A 209 -12.41 -27.66 11.79
N ASN A 210 -12.73 -28.26 10.64
CA ASN A 210 -12.71 -29.69 10.41
C ASN A 210 -11.50 -30.18 9.58
N ALA A 211 -10.57 -29.30 9.22
CA ALA A 211 -9.40 -29.66 8.41
C ALA A 211 -8.18 -28.81 8.72
N ASP A 212 -7.02 -29.44 8.84
CA ASP A 212 -5.75 -28.73 8.94
C ASP A 212 -5.44 -28.02 7.60
N TYR A 213 -5.16 -26.72 7.67
CA TYR A 213 -4.73 -25.96 6.51
C TYR A 213 -3.21 -26.08 6.32
N ALA A 214 -2.80 -26.83 5.31
CA ALA A 214 -1.41 -26.94 4.91
C ALA A 214 -1.04 -25.80 3.95
N VAL A 215 -0.31 -24.80 4.45
CA VAL A 215 0.16 -23.69 3.63
C VAL A 215 1.22 -24.19 2.65
N HIS A 216 0.98 -24.06 1.35
CA HIS A 216 2.00 -24.37 0.35
C HIS A 216 3.07 -23.26 0.32
N PRO A 217 4.39 -23.58 0.40
CA PRO A 217 5.46 -22.59 0.48
C PRO A 217 5.44 -21.55 -0.66
N GLU A 218 5.20 -21.97 -1.90
CA GLU A 218 5.10 -21.04 -3.04
C GLU A 218 3.91 -20.06 -2.95
N ILE A 219 2.80 -20.46 -2.31
CA ILE A 219 1.65 -19.57 -2.10
C ILE A 219 1.99 -18.53 -1.01
N ALA A 220 2.63 -18.97 0.08
CA ALA A 220 3.12 -18.06 1.11
C ALA A 220 4.14 -17.06 0.54
N ARG A 221 5.06 -17.53 -0.31
CA ARG A 221 6.05 -16.69 -1.01
C ARG A 221 5.39 -15.69 -1.95
N ALA A 222 4.36 -16.08 -2.67
CA ALA A 222 3.61 -15.17 -3.53
C ALA A 222 2.93 -14.05 -2.73
N LEU A 223 2.29 -14.39 -1.61
CA LEU A 223 1.70 -13.41 -0.72
C LEU A 223 2.75 -12.47 -0.11
N ASP A 224 3.89 -13.01 0.34
CA ASP A 224 4.99 -12.22 0.88
C ASP A 224 5.52 -11.21 -0.13
N LEU A 225 5.70 -11.65 -1.38
CA LEU A 225 6.12 -10.78 -2.48
C LEU A 225 5.09 -9.69 -2.79
N ILE A 226 3.79 -10.03 -2.81
CA ILE A 226 2.72 -9.03 -2.99
C ILE A 226 2.79 -7.96 -1.90
N LEU A 227 2.94 -8.36 -0.63
CA LEU A 227 3.04 -7.42 0.48
C LEU A 227 4.31 -6.57 0.41
N LEU A 228 5.46 -7.17 0.06
CA LEU A 228 6.72 -6.45 -0.14
C LEU A 228 6.60 -5.36 -1.21
N LEU A 229 6.03 -5.68 -2.37
CA LEU A 229 5.88 -4.74 -3.48
C LEU A 229 4.85 -3.62 -3.23
N HIS A 230 4.01 -3.78 -2.21
CA HIS A 230 3.03 -2.79 -1.77
C HIS A 230 3.39 -2.14 -0.42
N ALA A 231 4.61 -2.37 0.09
CA ALA A 231 5.01 -1.90 1.40
C ALA A 231 5.07 -0.36 1.49
N ASP A 232 5.50 0.31 0.42
CA ASP A 232 5.52 1.77 0.31
C ASP A 232 5.42 2.22 -1.15
N HIS A 233 4.89 3.42 -1.41
CA HIS A 233 4.87 4.01 -2.74
C HIS A 233 4.91 5.55 -2.70
N GLU A 234 5.85 6.10 -1.93
CA GLU A 234 6.16 7.54 -1.83
C GLU A 234 4.93 8.37 -1.35
N GLN A 235 4.79 9.64 -1.73
CA GLN A 235 3.73 10.57 -1.33
C GLN A 235 2.47 10.37 -2.17
N ASN A 236 1.91 9.15 -2.16
CA ASN A 236 0.58 8.90 -2.71
C ASN A 236 -0.53 9.47 -1.81
N CYS A 237 -1.79 9.38 -2.26
CA CYS A 237 -2.96 9.93 -1.55
C CYS A 237 -3.03 9.45 -0.09
N SER A 238 -2.95 8.13 0.15
CA SER A 238 -3.06 7.58 1.51
C SER A 238 -1.87 7.95 2.41
N THR A 239 -0.63 7.92 1.89
CA THR A 239 0.55 8.38 2.65
C THR A 239 0.42 9.84 3.05
N SER A 240 -0.03 10.69 2.11
CA SER A 240 -0.25 12.11 2.35
C SER A 240 -1.35 12.36 3.38
N THR A 241 -2.44 11.59 3.35
CA THR A 241 -3.50 11.63 4.36
C THR A 241 -2.98 11.25 5.75
N ILE A 242 -2.19 10.17 5.87
CA ILE A 242 -1.58 9.77 7.15
C ILE A 242 -0.73 10.91 7.69
N ARG A 243 0.15 11.49 6.85
CA ARG A 243 1.00 12.63 7.25
C ARG A 243 0.18 13.82 7.71
N MET A 244 -0.89 14.15 6.99
CA MET A 244 -1.76 15.29 7.32
C MET A 244 -2.45 15.09 8.67
N VAL A 245 -3.04 13.92 8.92
CA VAL A 245 -3.69 13.59 10.20
C VAL A 245 -2.68 13.60 11.35
N ALA A 246 -1.53 12.96 11.16
CA ALA A 246 -0.47 12.91 12.16
C ALA A 246 0.13 14.31 12.46
N SER A 247 0.14 15.24 11.48
CA SER A 247 0.62 16.61 11.69
C SER A 247 -0.22 17.40 12.69
N GLY A 248 -1.49 17.03 12.88
CA GLY A 248 -2.36 17.57 13.93
C GLY A 248 -2.09 16.99 15.32
N GLY A 249 -1.13 16.08 15.49
CA GLY A 249 -0.81 15.44 16.77
C GLY A 249 -1.60 14.15 17.06
N ALA A 250 -2.34 13.62 16.07
CA ALA A 250 -3.01 12.34 16.22
C ALA A 250 -2.00 11.19 16.30
N ASN A 251 -2.23 10.23 17.20
CA ASN A 251 -1.41 9.03 17.33
C ASN A 251 -1.54 8.08 16.12
N LEU A 252 -0.79 6.98 16.13
CA LEU A 252 -0.67 6.09 14.98
C LEU A 252 -1.98 5.37 14.59
N PHE A 253 -2.84 4.99 15.54
CA PHE A 253 -4.08 4.24 15.25
C PHE A 253 -5.07 5.00 14.34
N PRO A 254 -5.55 6.22 14.69
CA PRO A 254 -6.41 7.00 13.81
C PRO A 254 -5.68 7.45 12.54
N SER A 255 -4.37 7.69 12.60
CA SER A 255 -3.57 8.10 11.43
C SER A 255 -3.54 6.99 10.37
N VAL A 256 -3.23 5.75 10.76
CA VAL A 256 -3.25 4.59 9.85
C VAL A 256 -4.67 4.29 9.37
N SER A 257 -5.68 4.39 10.25
CA SER A 257 -7.09 4.27 9.84
C SER A 257 -7.46 5.27 8.74
N ALA A 258 -7.03 6.52 8.84
CA ALA A 258 -7.28 7.53 7.81
C ALA A 258 -6.59 7.18 6.48
N GLY A 259 -5.39 6.59 6.54
CA GLY A 259 -4.71 6.04 5.38
C GLY A 259 -5.51 4.93 4.69
N VAL A 260 -6.11 4.01 5.45
CA VAL A 260 -6.98 2.96 4.90
C VAL A 260 -8.23 3.56 4.24
N CYS A 261 -8.84 4.58 4.84
CA CYS A 261 -9.97 5.29 4.22
C CYS A 261 -9.58 5.95 2.89
N ALA A 262 -8.42 6.61 2.83
CA ALA A 262 -7.91 7.21 1.60
C ALA A 262 -7.58 6.14 0.54
N LEU A 263 -7.02 5.00 0.95
CA LEU A 263 -6.71 3.87 0.08
C LEU A 263 -7.97 3.20 -0.48
N TRP A 264 -9.07 3.16 0.27
CA TRP A 264 -10.32 2.54 -0.16
C TRP A 264 -10.96 3.27 -1.36
N GLY A 265 -10.61 4.53 -1.62
CA GLY A 265 -11.12 5.26 -2.77
C GLY A 265 -10.85 4.54 -4.11
N PRO A 266 -11.82 4.51 -5.05
CA PRO A 266 -11.71 3.76 -6.31
C PRO A 266 -10.56 4.24 -7.20
N LEU A 267 -10.20 5.52 -7.11
CA LEU A 267 -9.10 6.12 -7.87
C LEU A 267 -7.72 5.94 -7.21
N HIS A 268 -7.64 5.19 -6.11
CA HIS A 268 -6.41 4.88 -5.41
C HIS A 268 -6.24 3.36 -5.26
N GLY A 269 -6.56 2.77 -4.11
CA GLY A 269 -6.40 1.33 -3.89
C GLY A 269 -7.54 0.48 -4.45
N GLY A 270 -8.70 1.08 -4.77
CA GLY A 270 -9.81 0.37 -5.39
C GLY A 270 -9.58 -0.03 -6.85
N ALA A 271 -8.48 0.43 -7.48
CA ALA A 271 -8.16 0.10 -8.86
C ALA A 271 -8.04 -1.42 -9.10
N ASN A 272 -7.47 -2.16 -8.14
CA ASN A 272 -7.33 -3.62 -8.25
C ASN A 272 -8.69 -4.32 -8.30
N GLN A 273 -9.66 -3.84 -7.51
CA GLN A 273 -11.04 -4.35 -7.54
C GLN A 273 -11.71 -4.02 -8.89
N ALA A 274 -11.55 -2.78 -9.37
CA ALA A 274 -12.10 -2.36 -10.66
C ALA A 274 -11.54 -3.17 -11.84
N VAL A 275 -10.29 -3.66 -11.76
CA VAL A 275 -9.74 -4.59 -12.76
C VAL A 275 -10.50 -5.91 -12.76
N ILE A 276 -10.74 -6.50 -11.58
CA ILE A 276 -11.46 -7.78 -11.49
C ILE A 276 -12.91 -7.63 -11.96
N GLU A 277 -13.61 -6.60 -11.51
CA GLU A 277 -14.99 -6.31 -11.95
C GLU A 277 -15.08 -6.10 -13.46
N MET A 278 -14.13 -5.37 -14.06
CA MET A 278 -14.04 -5.20 -15.51
C MET A 278 -13.85 -6.56 -16.22
N LEU A 279 -12.95 -7.42 -15.73
CA LEU A 279 -12.73 -8.75 -16.32
C LEU A 279 -13.97 -9.64 -16.20
N GLU A 280 -14.65 -9.61 -15.04
CA GLU A 280 -15.90 -10.33 -14.80
C GLU A 280 -17.02 -9.86 -15.75
N GLU A 281 -17.17 -8.55 -15.97
CA GLU A 281 -18.13 -7.98 -16.92
C GLU A 281 -17.84 -8.39 -18.37
N ILE A 282 -16.58 -8.33 -18.79
CA ILE A 282 -16.15 -8.79 -20.12
C ILE A 282 -16.53 -10.26 -20.29
N HIS A 283 -16.17 -11.10 -19.31
CA HIS A 283 -16.46 -12.53 -19.34
C HIS A 283 -17.97 -12.84 -19.36
N ALA A 284 -18.74 -12.19 -18.49
CA ALA A 284 -20.19 -12.37 -18.40
C ALA A 284 -20.92 -11.98 -19.69
N SER A 285 -20.35 -11.04 -20.46
CA SER A 285 -20.86 -10.62 -21.76
C SER A 285 -20.49 -11.55 -22.92
N GLY A 286 -19.75 -12.63 -22.64
CA GLY A 286 -19.22 -13.56 -23.65
C GLY A 286 -18.11 -12.97 -24.52
N ASP A 287 -17.52 -11.84 -24.13
CA ASP A 287 -16.38 -11.24 -24.81
C ASP A 287 -15.07 -11.89 -24.31
N ASP A 288 -14.11 -12.00 -25.21
CA ASP A 288 -12.75 -12.48 -24.91
C ASP A 288 -11.77 -11.32 -24.65
N GLY A 289 -12.29 -10.09 -24.63
CA GLY A 289 -11.58 -8.83 -24.47
C GLY A 289 -11.41 -8.07 -25.78
N SER A 290 -11.60 -8.72 -26.94
CA SER A 290 -11.41 -8.08 -28.25
C SER A 290 -12.38 -6.92 -28.49
N ARG A 291 -13.65 -7.07 -28.11
CA ARG A 291 -14.64 -5.99 -28.25
C ARG A 291 -14.34 -4.87 -27.26
N PHE A 292 -13.97 -5.20 -26.02
CA PHE A 292 -13.57 -4.20 -25.03
C PHE A 292 -12.37 -3.35 -25.48
N ILE A 293 -11.35 -3.95 -26.08
CA ILE A 293 -10.20 -3.22 -26.64
C ILE A 293 -10.64 -2.26 -27.75
N ALA A 294 -11.47 -2.74 -28.68
CA ALA A 294 -11.98 -1.89 -29.76
C ALA A 294 -12.74 -0.68 -29.20
N ASP A 295 -13.55 -0.91 -28.16
CA ASP A 295 -14.31 0.13 -27.49
C ASP A 295 -13.43 1.12 -26.72
N ALA A 296 -12.36 0.65 -26.08
CA ALA A 296 -11.38 1.49 -25.39
C ALA A 296 -10.56 2.37 -26.35
N LYS A 297 -10.34 1.93 -27.60
CA LYS A 297 -9.66 2.72 -28.64
C LYS A 297 -10.57 3.73 -29.32
N ASP A 298 -11.89 3.54 -29.27
CA ASP A 298 -12.87 4.46 -29.83
C ASP A 298 -13.02 5.69 -28.94
N LYS A 299 -12.46 6.83 -29.37
CA LYS A 299 -12.53 8.11 -28.65
C LYS A 299 -13.95 8.63 -28.43
N SER A 300 -14.94 8.09 -29.15
CA SER A 300 -16.36 8.43 -28.93
C SER A 300 -16.97 7.68 -27.74
N LYS A 301 -16.35 6.58 -27.29
CA LYS A 301 -16.77 5.78 -26.15
C LYS A 301 -15.97 6.18 -24.91
N SER A 302 -16.65 6.26 -23.77
CA SER A 302 -16.02 6.56 -22.47
C SER A 302 -15.62 5.26 -21.75
N VAL A 303 -14.93 4.35 -22.46
CA VAL A 303 -14.42 3.09 -21.89
C VAL A 303 -12.95 3.28 -21.54
N ARG A 304 -12.57 2.91 -20.31
CA ARG A 304 -11.18 2.97 -19.85
C ARG A 304 -10.71 1.58 -19.44
N LEU A 305 -9.50 1.24 -19.85
CA LEU A 305 -8.83 0.01 -19.47
C LEU A 305 -8.36 0.16 -18.00
N MET A 306 -9.07 -0.49 -17.07
CA MET A 306 -8.68 -0.47 -15.65
C MET A 306 -7.38 -1.24 -15.44
N GLY A 307 -6.52 -0.76 -14.54
CA GLY A 307 -5.22 -1.38 -14.26
C GLY A 307 -4.12 -1.06 -15.29
N PHE A 308 -4.42 -0.27 -16.32
CA PHE A 308 -3.44 0.19 -17.29
C PHE A 308 -3.19 1.69 -17.19
N GLY A 309 -1.93 2.08 -17.39
CA GLY A 309 -1.44 3.41 -17.09
C GLY A 309 -1.19 3.61 -15.60
N HIS A 310 -0.22 4.46 -15.27
CA HIS A 310 0.13 4.75 -13.88
C HIS A 310 0.39 6.26 -13.75
N ARG A 311 -0.09 6.88 -12.66
CA ARG A 311 0.10 8.33 -12.44
C ARG A 311 1.58 8.73 -12.43
N VAL A 312 2.41 7.86 -11.85
CA VAL A 312 3.85 8.03 -11.74
C VAL A 312 4.62 7.38 -12.90
N TYR A 313 4.51 6.07 -13.13
CA TYR A 313 5.22 5.39 -14.21
C TYR A 313 4.61 5.66 -15.59
N LYS A 314 5.42 6.23 -16.50
CA LYS A 314 4.96 6.50 -17.88
C LYS A 314 5.14 5.34 -18.84
N ASN A 315 6.23 4.59 -18.66
CA ASN A 315 6.60 3.51 -19.57
C ASN A 315 6.23 2.13 -19.01
N TYR A 316 6.59 1.87 -17.76
CA TYR A 316 6.43 0.55 -17.16
C TYR A 316 6.50 0.60 -15.62
N ASP A 317 5.68 -0.20 -14.94
CA ASP A 317 5.76 -0.39 -13.50
C ASP A 317 6.69 -1.58 -13.16
N PRO A 318 7.85 -1.37 -12.53
CA PRO A 318 8.82 -2.43 -12.23
C PRO A 318 8.23 -3.57 -11.40
N ARG A 319 7.21 -3.29 -10.58
CA ARG A 319 6.55 -4.28 -9.73
C ARG A 319 5.72 -5.27 -10.54
N ALA A 320 5.12 -4.83 -11.64
CA ALA A 320 4.23 -5.66 -12.46
C ALA A 320 4.98 -6.88 -13.04
N LYS A 321 6.25 -6.71 -13.42
CA LYS A 321 7.08 -7.80 -13.95
C LYS A 321 7.27 -8.91 -12.93
N ILE A 322 7.63 -8.48 -11.73
CA ILE A 322 7.96 -9.34 -10.61
C ILE A 322 6.71 -10.13 -10.18
N ILE A 323 5.56 -9.47 -10.13
CA ILE A 323 4.27 -10.10 -9.82
C ILE A 323 3.88 -11.11 -10.89
N LYS A 324 4.03 -10.76 -12.18
CA LYS A 324 3.69 -11.65 -13.31
C LYS A 324 4.44 -12.97 -13.24
N ASP A 325 5.76 -12.93 -13.05
CA ASP A 325 6.59 -14.13 -12.95
C ASP A 325 6.18 -15.04 -11.78
N GLN A 326 5.71 -14.46 -10.67
CA GLN A 326 5.22 -15.24 -9.53
C GLN A 326 3.78 -15.74 -9.73
N CYS A 327 2.94 -14.96 -10.41
CA CYS A 327 1.58 -15.35 -10.78
C CYS A 327 1.60 -16.62 -11.63
N ASP A 328 2.44 -16.65 -12.67
CA ASP A 328 2.58 -17.81 -13.57
C ASP A 328 2.96 -19.10 -12.82
N LYS A 329 3.85 -18.98 -11.81
CA LYS A 329 4.26 -20.11 -10.97
C LYS A 329 3.09 -20.63 -10.12
N VAL A 330 2.34 -19.73 -9.48
CA VAL A 330 1.21 -20.09 -8.61
C VAL A 330 0.07 -20.71 -9.42
N LEU A 331 -0.29 -20.12 -10.55
CA LEU A 331 -1.37 -20.64 -11.41
C LEU A 331 -1.05 -22.03 -11.94
N LYS A 332 0.19 -22.23 -12.43
CA LYS A 332 0.66 -23.55 -12.88
C LYS A 332 0.66 -24.57 -11.75
N LEU A 333 1.07 -24.18 -10.54
CA LEU A 333 1.07 -25.05 -9.37
C LEU A 333 -0.34 -25.48 -8.98
N LEU A 334 -1.31 -24.56 -8.99
CA LEU A 334 -2.70 -24.83 -8.60
C LEU A 334 -3.47 -25.58 -9.70
N GLY A 335 -2.94 -25.64 -10.93
CA GLY A 335 -3.64 -26.24 -12.07
C GLY A 335 -4.92 -25.50 -12.44
N ILE A 336 -5.03 -24.22 -12.07
CA ILE A 336 -6.22 -23.40 -12.31
C ILE A 336 -6.19 -22.89 -13.75
N ASN A 337 -7.27 -23.16 -14.48
CA ASN A 337 -7.57 -22.50 -15.74
C ASN A 337 -8.65 -21.45 -15.48
N ASP A 338 -8.24 -20.19 -15.37
CA ASP A 338 -9.12 -19.07 -15.08
C ASP A 338 -9.47 -18.31 -16.37
N PRO A 339 -10.75 -18.24 -16.78
CA PRO A 339 -11.14 -17.49 -17.97
C PRO A 339 -10.87 -15.99 -17.85
N LEU A 340 -10.89 -15.42 -16.64
CA LEU A 340 -10.59 -14.00 -16.43
C LEU A 340 -9.11 -13.72 -16.68
N LEU A 341 -8.23 -14.66 -16.32
CA LEU A 341 -6.81 -14.55 -16.62
C LEU A 341 -6.55 -14.55 -18.12
N ALA A 342 -7.23 -15.42 -18.88
CA ALA A 342 -7.09 -15.46 -20.34
C ALA A 342 -7.49 -14.13 -20.99
N ILE A 343 -8.56 -13.49 -20.49
CA ILE A 343 -8.96 -12.15 -20.90
C ILE A 343 -7.89 -11.13 -20.50
N ALA A 344 -7.40 -11.16 -19.25
CA ALA A 344 -6.37 -10.24 -18.76
C ALA A 344 -5.09 -10.29 -19.60
N MET A 345 -4.60 -11.50 -19.94
CA MET A 345 -3.43 -11.70 -20.80
C MET A 345 -3.64 -11.10 -22.20
N ARG A 346 -4.85 -11.23 -22.76
CA ARG A 346 -5.17 -10.64 -24.06
C ARG A 346 -5.21 -9.12 -24.00
N LEU A 347 -5.82 -8.55 -22.95
CA LEU A 347 -5.83 -7.11 -22.74
C LEU A 347 -4.40 -6.56 -22.59
N GLU A 348 -3.53 -7.27 -21.86
CA GLU A 348 -2.11 -6.93 -21.70
C GLU A 348 -1.38 -6.96 -23.06
N GLU A 349 -1.51 -8.03 -23.82
CA GLU A 349 -0.88 -8.16 -25.14
C GLU A 349 -1.33 -7.04 -26.09
N ALA A 350 -2.62 -6.71 -26.10
CA ALA A 350 -3.14 -5.63 -26.93
C ALA A 350 -2.61 -4.25 -26.51
N ALA A 351 -2.45 -4.01 -25.20
CA ALA A 351 -1.94 -2.75 -24.67
C ALA A 351 -0.43 -2.57 -24.90
N LEU A 352 0.35 -3.66 -24.94
CA LEU A 352 1.79 -3.62 -25.23
C LEU A 352 2.12 -3.41 -26.72
N ASN A 353 1.18 -3.71 -27.61
CA ASN A 353 1.34 -3.59 -29.05
C ASN A 353 0.72 -2.30 -29.64
N ASP A 354 0.18 -1.43 -28.79
CA ASP A 354 -0.35 -0.10 -29.13
C ASP A 354 0.69 0.99 -28.80
#